data_AF-A0A8C9CR43-F1
#
_entry.id   AF-A0A8C9CR43-F1
#
_cell.length_a   1.000
_cell.length_b   1.000
_cell.length_c   1.000
_cell.angle_alpha   90.00
_cell.angle_beta   90.00
_cell.angle_gamma   90.00
#
_symmetry.space_group_name_H-M   'P 1'
#
loop_
_entity.id
_entity.type
_entity.pdbx_description
1 polymer ?
#
loop_
_entity_poly.entity_id
_entity_poly.type
_entity_poly.pdbx_seq_one_letter_code
_entity_poly.pdbx_strand_id
1 'polypeptide(L)'
;MMMTLRRACSLILFLTAFLPPPQHAQDPAMVHYIYQRFQVLEKGLEKCTQTTRAYIQDFQEFSKNISIMLGKCQTHTSEYKSAVDNLALRVERAQREIDYLQYLREADICIESEEKTLAEKVLQEAEEEKKIRALLNASCDNMLMSIKSLKIVKKTMDPDGSWMKDAGGNSAKVYLLIGSRHNTVWEFANLRAFMEDSSKPGPRKLILPLSWQGSGQVIYKSFLFFQSRNF
;
A
#
# COMPACT_ATOMS: atom_id res chain seq x y z
N MET A 1 -53.73 19.17 110.77
CA MET A 1 -53.54 18.72 109.37
C MET A 1 -52.27 19.28 108.68
N MET A 2 -51.35 19.98 109.39
CA MET A 2 -50.12 20.54 108.80
C MET A 2 -48.84 19.69 109.02
N MET A 3 -48.84 18.74 109.95
CA MET A 3 -47.64 17.92 110.27
C MET A 3 -47.46 16.70 109.37
N THR A 4 -48.53 16.14 108.80
CA THR A 4 -48.47 15.01 107.86
C THR A 4 -48.01 15.45 106.47
N LEU A 5 -48.43 16.63 106.01
CA LEU A 5 -47.98 17.23 104.75
C LEU A 5 -46.48 17.57 104.78
N ARG A 6 -45.98 18.05 105.92
CA ARG A 6 -44.55 18.41 106.09
C ARG A 6 -43.65 17.17 106.07
N ARG A 7 -44.08 16.07 106.69
CA ARG A 7 -43.36 14.77 106.63
C ARG A 7 -43.40 14.15 105.24
N ALA A 8 -44.52 14.24 104.52
CA ALA A 8 -44.63 13.76 103.14
C ALA A 8 -43.72 14.58 102.19
N CYS A 9 -43.70 15.91 102.31
CA CYS A 9 -42.79 16.76 101.53
C CYS A 9 -41.32 16.49 101.84
N SER A 10 -40.96 16.27 103.12
CA SER A 10 -39.58 15.90 103.48
C SER A 10 -39.18 14.54 102.92
N LEU A 11 -40.08 13.55 102.93
CA LEU A 11 -39.83 12.23 102.33
C LEU A 11 -39.68 12.30 100.80
N ILE A 12 -40.49 13.12 100.12
CA ILE A 12 -40.39 13.34 98.68
C ILE A 12 -39.07 14.04 98.33
N LEU A 13 -38.67 15.06 99.10
CA LEU A 13 -37.39 15.76 98.91
C LEU A 13 -36.19 14.83 99.15
N PHE A 14 -36.26 13.96 100.16
CA PHE A 14 -35.24 12.95 100.41
C PHE A 14 -35.20 11.89 99.29
N LEU A 15 -36.35 11.42 98.79
CA LEU A 15 -36.42 10.49 97.66
C LEU A 15 -35.86 11.12 96.37
N THR A 16 -36.13 12.41 96.10
CA THR A 16 -35.55 13.12 94.94
C THR A 16 -34.05 13.39 95.07
N ALA A 17 -33.50 13.45 96.29
CA ALA A 17 -32.06 13.63 96.52
C ALA A 17 -31.26 12.31 96.39
N PHE A 18 -31.93 11.17 96.53
CA PHE A 18 -31.33 9.83 96.34
C PHE A 18 -31.62 9.23 94.96
N LEU A 19 -32.42 9.89 94.12
CA LEU A 19 -32.52 9.54 92.71
C LEU A 19 -31.24 10.00 91.99
N PRO A 20 -30.48 9.09 91.35
CA PRO A 20 -29.35 9.52 90.52
C PRO A 20 -29.85 10.50 89.47
N PRO A 21 -29.07 11.56 89.14
CA PRO A 21 -29.46 12.51 88.11
C PRO A 21 -29.81 11.72 86.84
N PRO A 22 -30.82 12.14 86.05
CA PRO A 22 -31.15 11.45 84.81
C PRO A 22 -29.88 11.46 83.98
N GLN A 23 -29.22 10.30 83.90
CA GLN A 23 -28.13 10.09 82.98
C GLN A 23 -28.77 10.22 81.61
N HIS A 24 -28.74 11.43 81.05
CA HIS A 24 -28.87 11.59 79.62
C HIS A 24 -27.81 10.66 79.06
N ALA A 25 -28.27 9.58 78.43
CA ALA A 25 -27.45 8.53 77.87
C ALA A 25 -26.68 9.11 76.68
N GLN A 26 -25.63 9.88 76.95
CA GLN A 26 -24.59 10.23 76.02
C GLN A 26 -23.27 9.91 76.69
N ASP A 27 -22.86 8.66 76.51
CA ASP A 27 -21.49 8.25 76.77
C ASP A 27 -20.55 9.18 75.97
N PRO A 28 -19.69 9.98 76.64
CA PRO A 28 -18.79 10.92 75.97
C PRO A 28 -17.87 10.24 74.94
N ALA A 29 -17.51 8.98 75.17
CA ALA A 29 -16.73 8.19 74.23
C ALA A 29 -17.52 7.88 72.95
N MET A 30 -18.81 7.56 73.08
CA MET A 30 -19.72 7.33 71.95
C MET A 30 -19.93 8.61 71.13
N VAL A 31 -20.10 9.77 71.78
CA VAL A 31 -20.23 11.06 71.07
C VAL A 31 -18.96 11.40 70.29
N HIS A 32 -17.79 11.21 70.90
CA HIS A 32 -16.52 11.43 70.22
C HIS A 32 -16.32 10.48 69.03
N TYR A 33 -16.67 9.20 69.19
CA TYR A 33 -16.62 8.21 68.12
C TYR A 33 -17.53 8.58 66.94
N ILE A 34 -18.76 9.02 67.23
CA ILE A 34 -19.71 9.46 66.20
C ILE A 34 -19.15 10.69 65.46
N TYR A 35 -18.58 11.66 66.17
CA TYR A 35 -17.99 12.85 65.56
C TYR A 35 -16.81 12.52 64.64
N GLN A 36 -15.91 11.62 65.07
CA GLN A 36 -14.81 11.14 64.23
C GLN A 36 -15.32 10.43 62.95
N ARG A 37 -16.38 9.63 63.06
CA ARG A 37 -17.00 8.97 61.89
C ARG A 37 -17.62 9.97 60.92
N PHE A 38 -18.29 11.01 61.43
CA PHE A 38 -18.82 12.08 60.61
C PHE A 38 -17.72 12.85 59.87
N GLN A 39 -16.59 13.14 60.51
CA GLN A 39 -15.47 13.80 59.84
C GLN A 39 -14.88 12.95 58.69
N VAL A 40 -14.82 11.63 58.84
CA VAL A 40 -14.36 10.73 57.76
C VAL A 40 -15.38 10.71 56.61
N LEU A 41 -16.67 10.67 56.92
CA LEU A 41 -17.73 10.73 55.91
C LEU A 41 -17.75 12.06 55.15
N GLU A 42 -17.57 13.18 55.85
CA GLU A 42 -17.52 14.52 55.26
C GLU A 42 -16.35 14.66 54.28
N LYS A 43 -15.14 14.26 54.70
CA LYS A 43 -13.96 14.23 53.83
C LYS A 43 -14.15 13.28 52.64
N GLY A 44 -14.80 12.14 52.86
CA GLY A 44 -15.13 11.19 51.80
C GLY A 44 -16.11 11.78 50.77
N LEU A 45 -17.14 12.49 51.24
CA LEU A 45 -18.14 13.13 50.41
C LEU A 45 -17.54 14.30 49.60
N GLU A 46 -16.67 15.10 50.23
CA GLU A 46 -15.96 16.19 49.56
C GLU A 46 -15.07 15.67 48.43
N LYS A 47 -14.26 14.62 48.72
CA LYS A 47 -13.43 13.96 47.72
C LYS A 47 -14.26 13.35 46.58
N CYS A 48 -15.37 12.70 46.90
CA CYS A 48 -16.28 12.13 45.90
C CYS A 48 -16.87 13.23 45.00
N THR A 49 -17.29 14.33 45.59
CA THR A 49 -17.85 15.49 44.86
C THR A 49 -16.79 16.11 43.95
N GLN A 50 -15.57 16.31 44.44
CA GLN A 50 -14.46 16.84 43.65
C GLN A 50 -14.09 15.91 42.49
N THR A 51 -13.99 14.61 42.75
CA THR A 51 -13.71 13.59 41.72
C THR A 51 -14.79 13.55 40.65
N THR A 52 -16.06 13.63 41.06
CA THR A 52 -17.20 13.65 40.13
C THR A 52 -17.16 14.90 39.24
N ARG A 53 -16.83 16.06 39.80
CA ARG A 53 -16.67 17.30 39.01
C ARG A 53 -15.54 17.21 38.00
N ALA A 54 -14.38 16.69 38.40
CA ALA A 54 -13.24 16.48 37.50
C ALA A 54 -13.63 15.54 36.35
N TYR A 55 -14.27 14.41 36.66
CA TYR A 55 -14.74 13.46 35.65
C TYR A 55 -15.73 14.09 34.66
N ILE A 56 -16.67 14.91 35.14
CA ILE A 56 -17.63 15.61 34.28
C ILE A 56 -16.90 16.58 33.33
N GLN A 57 -15.88 17.29 33.82
CA GLN A 57 -15.08 18.19 32.99
C GLN A 57 -14.31 17.42 31.92
N ASP A 58 -13.63 16.34 32.28
CA ASP A 58 -12.90 15.48 31.35
C ASP A 58 -13.83 14.91 30.27
N PHE A 59 -15.04 14.48 30.67
CA PHE A 59 -16.04 13.97 29.74
C PHE A 59 -16.54 15.05 28.77
N GLN A 60 -16.75 16.28 29.25
CA GLN A 60 -17.15 17.40 28.40
C GLN A 60 -16.06 17.78 27.40
N GLU A 61 -14.79 17.80 27.82
CA GLU A 61 -13.65 18.04 26.93
C GLU A 61 -13.53 16.93 25.88
N PHE A 62 -13.62 15.67 26.31
CA PHE A 62 -13.62 14.52 25.41
C PHE A 62 -14.76 14.59 24.38
N SER A 63 -15.98 14.90 24.82
CA SER A 63 -17.13 15.07 23.94
C SER A 63 -16.89 16.18 22.91
N LYS A 64 -16.34 17.32 23.33
CA LYS A 64 -16.01 18.43 22.43
C LYS A 64 -14.97 18.02 21.39
N ASN A 65 -13.93 17.30 21.82
CA ASN A 65 -12.87 16.82 20.92
C ASN A 65 -13.41 15.83 19.88
N ILE A 66 -14.29 14.91 20.30
CA ILE A 66 -14.98 14.00 19.36
C ILE A 66 -15.85 14.77 18.37
N SER A 67 -16.64 15.75 18.83
CA SER A 67 -17.47 16.55 17.94
C SER A 67 -16.65 17.31 16.88
N ILE A 68 -15.51 17.88 17.28
CA ILE A 68 -14.59 18.54 16.35
C ILE A 68 -14.00 17.53 15.34
N MET A 69 -13.56 16.37 15.82
CA MET A 69 -12.99 15.33 14.96
C MET A 69 -14.02 14.79 13.97
N LEU A 70 -15.27 14.58 14.41
CA LEU A 70 -16.38 14.16 13.56
C LEU A 70 -16.68 15.22 12.49
N GLY A 71 -16.70 16.50 12.87
CA GLY A 71 -16.88 17.61 11.92
C GLY A 71 -15.80 17.62 10.84
N LYS A 72 -14.53 17.49 11.22
CA LYS A 72 -13.41 17.37 10.26
C LYS A 72 -13.56 16.17 9.33
N CYS A 73 -13.94 15.01 9.88
CA CYS A 73 -14.17 13.80 9.09
C CYS A 73 -15.29 13.97 8.07
N GLN A 74 -16.38 14.65 8.44
CA GLN A 74 -17.47 14.97 7.51
C GLN A 74 -17.01 15.91 6.39
N THR A 75 -16.24 16.96 6.73
CA THR A 75 -15.67 17.87 5.72
C THR A 75 -14.80 17.10 4.72
N HIS A 76 -13.84 16.31 5.20
CA HIS A 76 -13.00 15.51 4.30
C HIS A 76 -13.81 14.52 3.46
N THR A 77 -14.82 13.86 4.05
CA THR A 77 -15.71 12.96 3.29
C THR A 77 -16.41 13.69 2.15
N SER A 78 -16.88 14.91 2.39
CA SER A 78 -17.53 15.73 1.36
C SER A 78 -16.55 16.21 0.27
N GLU A 79 -15.32 16.55 0.64
CA GLU A 79 -14.25 16.92 -0.29
C GLU A 79 -13.88 15.72 -1.18
N TYR A 80 -13.64 14.55 -0.58
CA TYR A 80 -13.35 13.32 -1.32
C TYR A 80 -14.49 12.94 -2.27
N LYS A 81 -15.75 13.03 -1.80
CA LYS A 81 -16.91 12.75 -2.64
C LYS A 81 -16.95 13.68 -3.85
N SER A 82 -16.79 14.99 -3.66
CA SER A 82 -16.82 15.95 -4.77
C SER A 82 -15.66 15.76 -5.75
N ALA A 83 -14.47 15.40 -5.26
CA ALA A 83 -13.31 15.08 -6.10
C ALA A 83 -13.55 13.82 -6.94
N VAL A 84 -14.14 12.78 -6.35
CA VAL A 84 -14.53 11.54 -7.05
C VAL A 84 -15.60 11.82 -8.10
N ASP A 85 -16.64 12.59 -7.77
CA ASP A 85 -17.70 12.96 -8.70
C ASP A 85 -17.13 13.77 -9.89
N ASN A 86 -16.22 14.71 -9.64
CA ASN A 86 -15.55 15.46 -10.71
C ASN A 86 -14.71 14.56 -11.62
N LEU A 87 -13.95 13.63 -11.02
CA LEU A 87 -13.15 12.66 -11.75
C LEU A 87 -14.04 11.75 -12.60
N ALA A 88 -15.16 11.27 -12.05
CA ALA A 88 -16.13 10.44 -12.79
C ALA A 88 -16.63 11.16 -14.03
N LEU A 89 -17.04 12.44 -13.93
CA LEU A 89 -17.47 13.24 -15.08
C LEU A 89 -16.38 13.43 -16.14
N ARG A 90 -15.11 13.53 -15.72
CA ARG A 90 -13.97 13.65 -16.65
C ARG A 90 -13.71 12.32 -17.36
N VAL A 91 -13.79 11.21 -16.65
CA VAL A 91 -13.65 9.86 -17.21
C VAL A 91 -14.78 9.58 -18.19
N GLU A 92 -16.03 9.89 -17.84
CA GLU A 92 -17.18 9.74 -18.75
C GLU A 92 -17.05 10.60 -20.01
N ARG A 93 -16.47 11.81 -19.91
CA ARG A 93 -16.19 12.64 -21.09
C ARG A 93 -15.10 12.01 -21.96
N ALA A 94 -13.99 11.58 -21.35
CA ALA A 94 -12.90 10.94 -22.08
C ALA A 94 -13.35 9.63 -22.75
N GLN A 95 -14.19 8.83 -22.08
CA GLN A 95 -14.76 7.61 -22.64
C GLN A 95 -15.59 7.93 -23.90
N ARG A 96 -16.46 8.94 -23.84
CA ARG A 96 -17.25 9.36 -25.02
C ARG A 96 -16.39 9.82 -26.19
N GLU A 97 -15.27 10.48 -25.91
CA GLU A 97 -14.32 10.89 -26.95
C GLU A 97 -13.61 9.68 -27.57
N ILE A 98 -13.19 8.71 -26.75
CA ILE A 98 -12.63 7.44 -27.23
C ILE A 98 -13.64 6.69 -28.09
N ASP A 99 -14.88 6.57 -27.62
CA ASP A 99 -15.95 5.88 -28.35
C ASP A 99 -16.23 6.56 -29.70
N TYR A 100 -16.21 7.90 -29.75
CA TYR A 100 -16.35 8.66 -31.00
C TYR A 100 -15.18 8.43 -31.96
N LEU A 101 -13.95 8.45 -31.47
CA LEU A 101 -12.76 8.18 -32.27
C LEU A 101 -12.73 6.73 -32.78
N GLN A 102 -13.20 5.78 -31.97
CA GLN A 102 -13.33 4.40 -32.37
C GLN A 102 -14.41 4.23 -33.45
N TYR A 103 -15.55 4.89 -33.31
CA TYR A 103 -16.58 4.91 -34.35
C TYR A 103 -16.05 5.47 -35.68
N LEU A 104 -15.29 6.59 -35.64
CA LEU A 104 -14.67 7.15 -36.85
C LEU A 104 -13.67 6.18 -37.48
N ARG A 105 -12.83 5.53 -36.66
CA ARG A 105 -11.88 4.51 -37.14
C ARG A 105 -12.60 3.33 -37.80
N GLU A 106 -13.66 2.82 -37.19
CA GLU A 106 -14.46 1.71 -37.73
C GLU A 106 -15.18 2.11 -39.03
N ALA A 107 -15.64 3.36 -39.14
CA ALA A 107 -16.20 3.90 -40.37
C ALA A 107 -15.15 4.04 -41.49
N ASP A 108 -13.93 4.48 -41.18
CA ASP A 108 -12.81 4.55 -42.14
C ASP A 108 -12.39 3.15 -42.62
N ILE A 109 -12.39 2.16 -41.73
CA ILE A 109 -12.10 0.75 -42.07
C ILE A 109 -13.17 0.16 -43.01
N CYS A 110 -14.43 0.57 -42.89
CA CYS A 110 -15.49 0.17 -43.83
C CYS A 110 -15.39 0.85 -45.20
N ILE A 111 -14.62 1.94 -45.34
CA ILE A 111 -14.46 2.69 -46.60
C ILE A 111 -13.17 2.28 -47.34
N GLU A 112 -12.11 1.86 -46.62
CA GLU A 112 -10.89 1.32 -47.21
C GLU A 112 -10.86 -0.21 -47.17
N SER A 113 -10.98 -0.89 -48.32
CA SER A 113 -10.86 -2.35 -48.40
C SER A 113 -9.55 -2.84 -47.74
N GLU A 114 -9.67 -3.59 -46.65
CA GLU A 114 -8.57 -4.02 -45.75
C GLU A 114 -7.39 -4.73 -46.45
N GLU A 115 -7.58 -5.27 -47.66
CA GLU A 115 -6.55 -6.04 -48.36
C GLU A 115 -5.49 -5.18 -49.07
N LYS A 116 -5.82 -3.93 -49.46
CA LYS A 116 -4.86 -3.05 -50.16
C LYS A 116 -3.98 -2.23 -49.20
N THR A 117 -4.54 -1.74 -48.10
CA THR A 117 -3.82 -0.82 -47.20
C THR A 117 -2.86 -1.53 -46.25
N LEU A 118 -3.16 -2.77 -45.84
CA LEU A 118 -2.24 -3.60 -45.06
C LEU A 118 -1.06 -4.09 -45.90
N ALA A 119 -1.32 -4.53 -47.13
CA ALA A 119 -0.26 -4.94 -48.06
C ALA A 119 0.68 -3.77 -48.40
N GLU A 120 0.13 -2.57 -48.61
CA GLU A 120 0.91 -1.38 -48.93
C GLU A 120 1.75 -0.87 -47.75
N LYS A 121 1.20 -0.89 -46.53
CA LYS A 121 1.99 -0.57 -45.32
C LYS A 121 3.13 -1.56 -45.08
N VAL A 122 2.88 -2.87 -45.22
CA VAL A 122 3.93 -3.89 -45.06
C VAL A 122 5.03 -3.75 -46.13
N LEU A 123 4.67 -3.38 -47.36
CA LEU A 123 5.64 -3.12 -48.43
C LEU A 123 6.46 -1.86 -48.17
N GLN A 124 5.84 -0.77 -47.70
CA GLN A 124 6.53 0.46 -47.33
C GLN A 124 7.50 0.23 -46.16
N GLU A 125 7.08 -0.49 -45.11
CA GLU A 125 7.95 -0.84 -43.99
C GLU A 125 9.14 -1.71 -44.43
N ALA A 126 8.90 -2.69 -45.32
CA ALA A 126 9.98 -3.52 -45.87
C ALA A 126 10.95 -2.74 -46.75
N GLU A 127 10.47 -1.72 -47.48
CA GLU A 127 11.30 -0.84 -48.29
C GLU A 127 12.13 0.13 -47.41
N GLU A 128 11.52 0.71 -46.37
CA GLU A 128 12.23 1.52 -45.39
C GLU A 128 13.31 0.71 -44.66
N GLU A 129 13.02 -0.53 -44.26
CA GLU A 129 14.01 -1.40 -43.61
C GLU A 129 15.18 -1.73 -44.55
N LYS A 130 14.93 -1.89 -45.85
CA LYS A 130 15.98 -2.06 -46.87
C LYS A 130 16.81 -0.78 -47.03
N LYS A 131 16.19 0.40 -47.07
CA LYS A 131 16.89 1.70 -47.13
C LYS A 131 17.77 1.92 -45.90
N ILE A 132 17.26 1.61 -44.70
CA ILE A 132 18.01 1.69 -43.44
C ILE A 132 19.21 0.74 -43.47
N ARG A 133 19.03 -0.52 -43.89
CA ARG A 133 20.14 -1.47 -44.05
C ARG A 133 21.21 -0.99 -45.03
N ALA A 134 20.80 -0.39 -46.15
CA ALA A 134 21.72 0.16 -47.13
C ALA A 134 22.50 1.37 -46.57
N LEU A 135 21.85 2.26 -45.81
CA LEU A 135 22.47 3.42 -45.18
C LEU A 135 23.45 3.03 -44.07
N LEU A 136 23.09 2.06 -43.22
CA LEU A 136 23.96 1.56 -42.15
C LEU A 136 25.24 0.90 -42.68
N ASN A 137 25.17 0.27 -43.86
CA ASN A 137 26.34 -0.34 -44.49
C ASN A 137 27.24 0.68 -45.22
N ALA A 138 26.72 1.87 -45.53
CA ALA A 138 27.41 2.88 -46.35
C ALA A 138 28.03 4.03 -45.55
N SER A 139 27.56 4.32 -44.33
CA SER A 139 28.06 5.46 -43.53
C SER A 139 28.11 5.17 -42.03
N CYS A 140 29.27 5.47 -41.42
CA CYS A 140 29.52 5.40 -39.98
C CYS A 140 29.33 6.76 -39.27
N ASP A 141 28.82 7.79 -39.95
CA ASP A 141 28.65 9.14 -39.40
C ASP A 141 27.28 9.36 -38.72
N ASN A 142 26.48 8.30 -38.60
CA ASN A 142 25.12 8.38 -38.08
C ASN A 142 25.11 8.40 -36.54
N MET A 143 24.66 9.51 -35.94
CA MET A 143 24.47 9.64 -34.49
C MET A 143 23.15 8.98 -34.04
N LEU A 144 23.18 8.23 -32.92
CA LEU A 144 21.97 7.66 -32.31
C LEU A 144 21.09 8.79 -31.76
N MET A 145 19.98 9.09 -32.44
CA MET A 145 19.08 10.19 -32.06
C MET A 145 17.99 9.79 -31.06
N SER A 146 17.42 8.58 -31.18
CA SER A 146 16.33 8.13 -30.30
C SER A 146 16.12 6.61 -30.35
N ILE A 147 15.47 6.08 -29.31
CA ILE A 147 15.03 4.67 -29.22
C ILE A 147 13.50 4.67 -29.29
N LYS A 148 12.93 4.09 -30.36
CA LYS A 148 11.49 4.18 -30.66
C LYS A 148 10.62 3.37 -29.69
N SER A 149 10.96 2.10 -29.46
CA SER A 149 10.24 1.20 -28.57
C SER A 149 11.01 -0.09 -28.30
N LEU A 150 10.70 -0.75 -27.19
CA LEU A 150 11.26 -2.06 -26.83
C LEU A 150 10.25 -3.16 -27.18
N LYS A 151 10.71 -4.20 -27.89
CA LYS A 151 9.91 -5.39 -28.18
C LYS A 151 10.27 -6.50 -27.22
N ILE A 152 9.29 -6.98 -26.44
CA ILE A 152 9.47 -8.18 -25.62
C ILE A 152 9.45 -9.39 -26.56
N VAL A 153 10.60 -10.07 -26.66
CA VAL A 153 10.77 -11.23 -27.56
C VAL A 153 10.62 -12.56 -26.84
N LYS A 154 11.05 -12.65 -25.57
CA LYS A 154 10.97 -13.87 -24.75
C LYS A 154 11.08 -13.50 -23.28
N LYS A 155 10.43 -14.27 -22.40
CA LYS A 155 10.62 -14.19 -20.94
C LYS A 155 11.38 -15.43 -20.47
N THR A 156 12.42 -15.24 -19.67
CA THR A 156 13.24 -16.30 -19.07
C THR A 156 13.15 -16.23 -17.54
N MET A 157 13.47 -17.33 -16.86
CA MET A 157 13.39 -17.43 -15.40
C MET A 157 14.57 -16.72 -14.71
N ASP A 158 15.75 -16.77 -15.31
CA ASP A 158 16.94 -16.14 -14.75
C ASP A 158 16.92 -14.61 -14.89
N PRO A 159 17.37 -13.87 -13.85
CA PRO A 159 17.38 -12.40 -13.86
C PRO A 159 18.45 -11.82 -14.80
N ASP A 160 19.54 -12.55 -15.02
CA ASP A 160 20.68 -12.12 -15.83
C ASP A 160 20.87 -13.05 -17.04
N GLY A 161 21.28 -12.47 -18.16
CA GLY A 161 21.62 -13.22 -19.36
C GLY A 161 21.87 -12.30 -20.56
N SER A 162 22.14 -12.92 -21.71
CA SER A 162 22.27 -12.23 -22.98
C SER A 162 21.68 -13.08 -24.11
N TRP A 163 21.22 -12.43 -25.16
CA TRP A 163 20.81 -13.10 -26.39
C TRP A 163 21.24 -12.25 -27.58
N MET A 164 21.61 -12.90 -28.68
CA MET A 164 22.13 -12.21 -29.86
C MET A 164 22.03 -13.06 -31.12
N LYS A 165 22.21 -12.40 -32.26
CA LYS A 165 22.53 -13.04 -33.54
C LYS A 165 24.04 -12.97 -33.78
N ASP A 166 24.53 -13.74 -34.73
CA ASP A 166 25.90 -13.58 -35.22
C ASP A 166 26.03 -12.22 -35.92
N ALA A 167 26.81 -11.31 -35.34
CA ALA A 167 26.97 -9.96 -35.89
C ALA A 167 27.76 -9.93 -37.21
N GLY A 168 28.56 -10.97 -37.48
CA GLY A 168 29.39 -11.07 -38.69
C GLY A 168 28.91 -12.09 -39.71
N GLY A 169 27.81 -12.79 -39.43
CA GLY A 169 27.31 -13.89 -40.25
C GLY A 169 25.90 -13.64 -40.77
N ASN A 170 25.61 -14.10 -41.99
CA ASN A 170 24.26 -14.06 -42.58
C ASN A 170 23.33 -15.18 -42.05
N SER A 171 23.63 -15.73 -40.87
CA SER A 171 22.84 -16.80 -40.29
C SER A 171 21.56 -16.26 -39.66
N ALA A 172 20.44 -16.93 -39.90
CA ALA A 172 19.18 -16.60 -39.23
C ALA A 172 19.16 -17.00 -37.74
N LYS A 173 20.17 -17.75 -37.29
CA LYS A 173 20.26 -18.33 -35.95
C LYS A 173 20.29 -17.27 -34.85
N VAL A 174 19.71 -17.64 -33.72
CA VAL A 174 19.68 -16.82 -32.50
C VAL A 174 20.27 -17.63 -31.37
N TYR A 175 21.11 -17.00 -30.56
CA TYR A 175 21.79 -17.63 -29.44
C TYR A 175 21.33 -17.00 -28.13
N LEU A 176 21.06 -17.84 -27.14
CA LEU A 176 20.65 -17.44 -25.80
C LEU A 176 21.65 -17.98 -24.78
N LEU A 177 22.18 -17.08 -23.96
CA LEU A 177 23.12 -17.34 -22.89
C LEU A 177 22.47 -16.93 -21.57
N ILE A 178 22.07 -17.94 -20.81
CA ILE A 178 21.30 -17.74 -19.58
C ILE A 178 22.26 -17.68 -18.40
N GLY A 179 22.08 -16.69 -17.53
CA GLY A 179 22.86 -16.50 -16.32
C GLY A 179 24.24 -15.86 -16.54
N SER A 180 24.81 -15.37 -15.44
CA SER A 180 26.11 -14.71 -15.41
C SER A 180 27.29 -15.65 -15.18
N ARG A 181 27.03 -16.92 -14.80
CA ARG A 181 28.04 -17.96 -14.53
C ARG A 181 27.56 -19.31 -15.02
N HIS A 182 27.51 -19.46 -16.34
CA HIS A 182 27.05 -20.70 -16.96
C HIS A 182 28.02 -21.10 -18.08
N ASN A 183 27.82 -22.29 -18.64
CA ASN A 183 28.61 -22.82 -19.75
C ASN A 183 27.75 -23.36 -20.89
N THR A 184 26.44 -23.14 -20.86
CA THR A 184 25.49 -23.71 -21.83
C THR A 184 24.88 -22.62 -22.69
N VAL A 185 25.13 -22.70 -23.99
CA VAL A 185 24.53 -21.83 -25.01
C VAL A 185 23.37 -22.56 -25.68
N TRP A 186 22.24 -21.88 -25.82
CA TRP A 186 21.09 -22.38 -26.55
C TRP A 186 21.04 -21.75 -27.95
N GLU A 187 21.15 -22.59 -28.98
CA GLU A 187 21.08 -22.19 -30.39
C GLU A 187 19.67 -22.46 -30.94
N PHE A 188 19.01 -21.42 -31.44
CA PHE A 188 17.72 -21.47 -32.11
C PHE A 188 17.91 -21.27 -33.61
N ALA A 189 17.12 -21.98 -34.43
CA ALA A 189 17.24 -21.93 -35.89
C ALA A 189 16.94 -20.54 -36.48
N ASN A 190 15.97 -19.82 -35.90
CA ASN A 190 15.57 -18.49 -36.34
C ASN A 190 14.85 -17.72 -35.22
N LEU A 191 14.55 -16.43 -35.46
CA LEU A 191 13.86 -15.58 -34.47
C LEU A 191 12.44 -16.08 -34.14
N ARG A 192 11.73 -16.70 -35.10
CA ARG A 192 10.40 -17.27 -34.85
C ARG A 192 10.50 -18.41 -33.83
N ALA A 193 11.45 -19.32 -34.04
CA ALA A 193 11.68 -20.44 -33.15
C ALA A 193 12.15 -20.02 -31.74
N PHE A 194 12.79 -18.85 -31.64
CA PHE A 194 13.15 -18.27 -30.35
C PHE A 194 11.93 -17.74 -29.57
N MET A 195 10.99 -17.09 -30.25
CA MET A 195 9.79 -16.51 -29.64
C MET A 195 8.76 -17.58 -29.25
N GLU A 196 8.60 -18.63 -30.07
CA GLU A 196 7.61 -19.69 -29.87
C GLU A 196 8.18 -20.87 -29.07
N ASP A 197 7.67 -21.11 -27.87
CA ASP A 197 8.11 -22.20 -26.98
C ASP A 197 7.82 -23.61 -27.53
N SER A 198 6.89 -23.74 -28.49
CA SER A 198 6.45 -25.01 -29.07
C SER A 198 7.01 -25.31 -30.46
N SER A 199 7.89 -24.46 -30.97
CA SER A 199 8.40 -24.57 -32.35
C SER A 199 9.36 -25.75 -32.54
N LYS A 200 9.22 -26.46 -33.67
CA LYS A 200 10.17 -27.48 -34.13
C LYS A 200 11.02 -26.88 -35.27
N PRO A 201 12.36 -27.04 -35.27
CA PRO A 201 13.17 -27.80 -34.32
C PRO A 201 13.38 -27.05 -32.99
N GLY A 202 13.39 -27.80 -31.90
CA GLY A 202 13.71 -27.25 -30.58
C GLY A 202 15.15 -26.71 -30.49
N PRO A 203 15.47 -25.95 -29.43
CA PRO A 203 16.78 -25.32 -29.31
C PRO A 203 17.88 -26.37 -29.16
N ARG A 204 18.98 -26.17 -29.89
CA ARG A 204 20.18 -26.98 -29.76
C ARG A 204 20.98 -26.52 -28.55
N LYS A 205 21.29 -27.45 -27.66
CA LYS A 205 22.12 -27.21 -26.49
C LYS A 205 23.60 -27.39 -26.83
N LEU A 206 24.40 -26.33 -26.63
CA LEU A 206 25.85 -26.34 -26.80
C LEU A 206 26.51 -26.16 -25.43
N ILE A 207 27.37 -27.10 -25.04
CA ILE A 207 28.08 -27.05 -23.75
C ILE A 207 29.52 -26.61 -24.04
N LEU A 208 29.93 -25.52 -23.41
CA LEU A 208 31.27 -24.97 -23.53
C LEU A 208 32.23 -25.67 -22.56
N PRO A 209 33.51 -25.80 -22.94
CA PRO A 209 34.54 -26.35 -22.04
C PRO A 209 34.77 -25.50 -20.78
N LEU A 210 34.54 -24.18 -20.88
CA LEU A 210 34.74 -23.22 -19.80
C LEU A 210 33.46 -22.44 -19.52
N SER A 211 33.25 -22.07 -18.26
CA SER A 211 32.16 -21.19 -17.85
C SER A 211 32.53 -19.72 -18.06
N TRP A 212 31.58 -18.92 -18.52
CA TRP A 212 31.76 -17.48 -18.65
C TRP A 212 31.50 -16.73 -17.34
N GLN A 213 31.92 -15.47 -17.30
CA GLN A 213 31.60 -14.52 -16.24
C GLN A 213 30.93 -13.26 -16.82
N GLY A 214 29.79 -12.88 -16.24
CA GLY A 214 29.00 -11.72 -16.67
C GLY A 214 28.07 -12.01 -17.85
N SER A 215 27.60 -10.97 -18.53
CA SER A 215 26.67 -11.01 -19.69
C SER A 215 27.28 -10.42 -20.98
N GLY A 216 28.58 -10.17 -20.99
CA GLY A 216 29.31 -9.55 -22.10
C GLY A 216 29.80 -10.55 -23.15
N GLN A 217 28.96 -11.50 -23.57
CA GLN A 217 29.32 -12.45 -24.63
C GLN A 217 29.00 -11.87 -26.00
N VAL A 218 29.79 -12.25 -27.01
CA VAL A 218 29.56 -11.83 -28.40
C VAL A 218 29.79 -13.01 -29.33
N ILE A 219 28.90 -13.17 -30.31
CA ILE A 219 29.08 -14.13 -31.40
C ILE A 219 29.39 -13.37 -32.68
N TYR A 220 30.56 -13.67 -33.25
CA TYR A 220 31.04 -13.01 -34.45
C TYR A 220 31.68 -14.04 -35.39
N LYS A 221 31.19 -14.10 -36.63
CA LYS A 221 31.64 -15.05 -37.66
C LYS A 221 31.61 -16.50 -37.16
N SER A 222 30.51 -16.88 -36.49
CA SER A 222 30.28 -18.21 -35.91
C SER A 222 31.22 -18.62 -34.77
N PHE A 223 32.03 -17.71 -34.23
CA PHE A 223 32.82 -17.92 -33.01
C PHE A 223 32.20 -17.18 -31.83
N LEU A 224 32.18 -17.84 -30.67
CA LEU A 224 31.74 -17.26 -29.41
C LEU A 224 32.93 -16.70 -28.64
N PHE A 225 32.88 -15.42 -28.32
CA PHE A 225 33.83 -14.72 -27.47
C PHE A 225 33.19 -14.41 -26.12
N PHE A 226 33.86 -14.80 -25.04
CA PHE A 226 33.39 -14.56 -23.69
C PHE A 226 34.57 -14.43 -22.73
N GLN A 227 34.35 -13.71 -21.64
CA GLN A 227 35.33 -13.63 -20.56
C GLN A 227 35.25 -14.89 -19.70
N SER A 228 36.35 -15.63 -19.61
CA SER A 228 36.50 -16.74 -18.67
C SER A 228 37.13 -16.22 -17.37
N ARG A 229 36.76 -16.82 -16.23
CA ARG A 229 37.21 -16.40 -14.89
C ARG A 229 38.70 -16.68 -14.60
N ASN A 230 39.40 -17.39 -15.49
CA ASN A 230 40.74 -17.91 -15.20
C ASN A 230 41.78 -17.32 -16.17
N PHE A 231 42.23 -16.11 -15.87
CA PHE A 231 43.64 -15.70 -15.85
C PHE A 231 43.81 -14.59 -14.80
#